data_AF-A0A7D7ZRQ4-F1
#
_entry.id   AF-A0A7D7ZRQ4-F1
#
_cell.length_a   1.000
_cell.length_b   1.000
_cell.length_c   1.000
_cell.angle_alpha   90.00
_cell.angle_beta   90.00
_cell.angle_gamma   90.00
#
_symmetry.space_group_name_H-M   'P 1'
#
loop_
_entity.id
_entity.type
_entity.pdbx_description
1 polymer ?
#
loop_
_entity_poly.entity_id
_entity_poly.type
_entity_poly.pdbx_seq_one_letter_code
_entity_poly.pdbx_strand_id
1 'polypeptide(L)' 'MEVFESESVIKYLTKRSITKQYRKAKQHIMAGNAKSVLLKPRQPKNSGIYQFRITRKYRAFAVKENNSLFVFEISDHQN' A
#
# COMPACT_ATOMS: atom_id res chain seq x y z
N MET A 1 10.29 -4.69 -7.54
CA MET A 1 8.93 -5.10 -7.16
C MET A 1 7.95 -4.13 -7.78
N GLU A 2 6.94 -4.63 -8.47
CA GLU A 2 5.90 -3.82 -9.09
C GLU A 2 4.71 -3.63 -8.14
N VAL A 3 3.94 -2.57 -8.33
CA VAL A 3 2.76 -2.27 -7.52
C VAL A 3 1.60 -1.94 -8.44
N PHE A 4 0.49 -2.64 -8.25
CA PHE A 4 -0.74 -2.52 -9.03
C PHE A 4 -1.90 -2.12 -8.12
N GLU A 5 -2.86 -1.37 -8.66
CA GLU A 5 -4.01 -0.85 -7.94
C GLU A 5 -5.30 -1.27 -8.64
N SER A 6 -6.30 -1.68 -7.85
CA SER A 6 -7.66 -1.80 -8.37
C SER A 6 -8.28 -0.41 -8.65
N GLU A 7 -9.31 -0.37 -9.50
CA GLU A 7 -10.05 0.87 -9.78
C GLU A 7 -10.67 1.47 -8.50
N SER A 8 -11.14 0.62 -7.58
CA SER A 8 -11.69 1.07 -6.29
C SER A 8 -10.65 1.76 -5.42
N VAL A 9 -9.40 1.28 -5.43
CA VAL A 9 -8.28 1.93 -4.74
C VAL A 9 -8.00 3.30 -5.35
N ILE A 10 -7.93 3.39 -6.69
CA ILE A 10 -7.69 4.67 -7.38
C ILE A 10 -8.80 5.69 -7.03
N LYS A 11 -10.06 5.27 -7.06
CA LYS A 11 -11.22 6.10 -6.66
C LYS A 11 -11.08 6.58 -5.22
N TYR A 12 -10.69 5.70 -4.29
CA TYR A 12 -10.52 6.07 -2.88
C TYR A 12 -9.38 7.07 -2.67
N LEU A 13 -8.22 6.84 -3.31
CA LEU A 13 -7.05 7.73 -3.22
C LEU A 13 -7.39 9.15 -3.69
N THR A 14 -8.13 9.25 -4.79
CA THR A 14 -8.60 10.53 -5.35
C THR A 14 -9.63 11.19 -4.43
N LYS A 15 -10.64 10.45 -3.96
CA LYS A 15 -11.66 10.96 -3.01
C LYS A 15 -11.04 11.52 -1.73
N ARG A 16 -9.96 10.92 -1.24
CA ARG A 16 -9.24 11.35 -0.03
C ARG A 16 -8.10 12.33 -0.31
N SER A 17 -7.84 12.71 -1.56
CA SER A 17 -6.75 13.60 -1.96
C SER A 17 -5.36 13.14 -1.47
N ILE A 18 -5.13 11.82 -1.43
CA ILE A 18 -3.86 11.21 -0.98
C ILE A 18 -3.05 10.56 -2.12
N THR A 19 -3.45 10.79 -3.37
CA THR A 19 -2.81 10.19 -4.56
C THR A 19 -1.32 10.52 -4.65
N LYS A 20 -0.90 11.74 -4.30
CA LYS A 20 0.52 12.15 -4.35
C LYS A 20 1.37 11.40 -3.33
N GLN A 21 0.87 11.28 -2.09
CA GLN A 21 1.53 10.57 -0.99
C GLN A 21 1.62 9.08 -1.31
N TYR A 22 0.56 8.51 -1.89
CA TYR A 22 0.54 7.13 -2.34
C TYR A 22 1.57 6.88 -3.45
N ARG A 23 1.64 7.74 -4.48
CA ARG A 23 2.64 7.61 -5.56
C ARG A 23 4.07 7.64 -5.01
N LYS A 24 4.37 8.53 -4.05
CA LYS A 24 5.67 8.56 -3.37
C LYS A 24 5.96 7.24 -2.64
N ALA A 25 4.98 6.70 -1.93
CA ALA A 25 5.13 5.42 -1.25
C ALA A 25 5.39 4.27 -2.24
N LYS A 26 4.64 4.23 -3.35
CA LYS A 26 4.84 3.28 -4.47
C LYS A 26 6.26 3.37 -5.04
N GLN A 27 6.77 4.58 -5.28
CA GLN A 27 8.14 4.78 -5.77
C GLN A 27 9.19 4.23 -4.81
N HIS A 28 9.05 4.44 -3.50
CA HIS A 28 9.96 3.86 -2.51
C HIS A 28 9.97 2.33 -2.57
N ILE A 29 8.80 1.71 -2.74
CA ILE A 29 8.69 0.26 -2.88
C ILE A 29 9.38 -0.23 -4.15
N MET A 30 9.11 0.42 -5.28
CA MET A 30 9.71 0.06 -6.58
C MET A 30 11.23 0.21 -6.57
N ALA A 31 11.74 1.21 -5.84
CA ALA A 31 13.17 1.45 -5.64
C ALA A 31 13.83 0.53 -4.58
N GLY A 32 13.10 -0.45 -4.03
CA GLY A 32 13.63 -1.35 -3.00
C GLY A 32 13.76 -0.72 -1.60
N ASN A 33 13.37 0.54 -1.42
CA ASN A 33 13.37 1.25 -0.14
C ASN A 33 12.08 0.97 0.67
N ALA A 34 11.74 -0.31 0.83
CA ALA A 34 10.52 -0.76 1.51
C ALA A 34 10.43 -0.29 2.98
N LYS A 35 11.58 -0.04 3.63
CA LYS A 35 11.65 0.42 5.03
C LYS A 35 11.08 1.82 5.21
N SER A 36 11.24 2.73 4.24
CA SER A 36 10.75 4.12 4.36
C SER A 36 9.23 4.21 4.44
N VAL A 37 8.53 3.22 3.89
CA VAL A 37 7.07 3.11 3.90
C VAL A 37 6.57 2.02 4.84
N LEU A 38 7.43 1.46 5.69
CA LEU A 38 7.06 0.39 6.63
C LEU A 38 6.30 -0.76 5.95
N LEU A 39 6.73 -1.17 4.75
CA LEU A 39 6.14 -2.32 4.07
C LEU A 39 6.42 -3.58 4.88
N LYS A 40 5.37 -4.24 5.37
CA LYS A 40 5.47 -5.42 6.22
C LYS A 40 4.27 -6.35 6.05
N PRO A 41 4.42 -7.66 6.31
CA PRO A 41 3.27 -8.57 6.38
C PRO A 41 2.32 -8.11 7.49
N ARG A 42 1.02 -8.18 7.21
CA ARG A 42 -0.04 -7.96 8.20
C ARG A 42 -0.19 -9.24 9.03
N GLN A 43 -0.53 -9.09 10.31
CA GLN A 43 -0.84 -10.22 11.17
C GLN A 43 -2.29 -10.69 10.92
N PRO A 44 -2.57 -12.01 10.93
CA PRO A 44 -1.61 -13.11 11.04
C PRO A 44 -0.76 -13.29 9.77
N LYS A 45 0.53 -13.58 9.96
CA LYS A 45 1.56 -13.64 8.88
C LYS A 45 1.22 -14.61 7.73
N ASN A 46 0.38 -15.62 7.99
CA ASN A 46 0.00 -16.64 7.02
C ASN A 46 -1.08 -16.17 6.03
N SER A 47 -1.61 -14.95 6.19
CA SER A 47 -2.63 -14.41 5.28
C SER A 47 -2.10 -14.01 3.90
N GLY A 48 -0.78 -13.90 3.72
CA GLY A 48 -0.19 -13.39 2.47
C GLY A 48 -0.43 -11.89 2.23
N ILE A 49 -1.07 -11.21 3.19
CA ILE A 49 -1.40 -9.78 3.10
C ILE A 49 -0.23 -8.96 3.61
N TYR A 50 0.15 -7.97 2.82
CA TYR A 50 1.12 -6.95 3.15
C TYR A 50 0.42 -5.62 3.38
N GLN A 51 1.03 -4.78 4.20
CA GLN A 51 0.62 -3.40 4.38
C GLN A 51 1.80 -2.45 4.23
N PHE A 52 1.55 -1.25 3.72
CA PHE A 52 2.51 -0.15 3.75
C PHE A 52 1.86 1.19 4.07
N ARG A 53 2.69 2.10 4.56
CA ARG A 53 2.33 3.46 4.97
C ARG A 53 2.22 4.38 3.76
N ILE A 54 1.06 5.03 3.63
CA ILE A 54 0.85 6.16 2.72
C ILE A 54 1.09 7.46 3.48
N THR A 55 0.40 7.65 4.61
CA THR A 55 0.56 8.78 5.54
C THR A 55 0.56 8.27 6.97
N ARG A 56 0.67 9.13 8.00
CA ARG A 56 0.50 8.67 9.40
C ARG A 56 -0.84 7.95 9.59
N LYS A 57 -1.90 8.49 8.96
CA LYS A 57 -3.29 8.02 9.00
C LYS A 57 -3.60 6.82 8.10
N TYR A 58 -3.16 6.84 6.84
CA TYR A 58 -3.58 5.84 5.84
C TYR A 58 -2.56 4.73 5.60
N ARG A 59 -3.07 3.49 5.45
CA ARG A 59 -2.33 2.30 5.05
C ARG A 59 -2.93 1.70 3.79
N ALA A 60 -2.09 1.22 2.88
CA ALA A 60 -2.51 0.37 1.78
C ALA A 60 -2.36 -1.10 2.19
N PHE A 61 -3.34 -1.93 1.83
CA PHE A 61 -3.28 -3.37 1.94
C PHE A 61 -3.14 -3.99 0.56
N ALA A 62 -2.24 -4.97 0.47
CA ALA A 62 -1.87 -5.60 -0.78
C ALA A 62 -1.65 -7.10 -0.61
N VAL A 63 -1.98 -7.88 -1.62
CA VAL A 63 -1.50 -9.26 -1.73
C VAL A 63 -0.15 -9.23 -2.43
N LYS A 64 0.82 -9.99 -1.91
CA LYS A 64 2.09 -10.18 -2.59
C LYS A 64 2.07 -11.48 -3.38
N GLU A 65 2.20 -11.38 -4.69
CA GLU A 65 2.38 -12.53 -5.58
C GLU A 65 3.67 -12.34 -6.35
N ASN A 66 4.58 -13.32 -6.27
CA ASN A 66 5.92 -13.25 -6.86
C ASN A 66 6.66 -11.96 -6.44
N ASN A 67 7.02 -11.11 -7.41
CA ASN A 67 7.70 -9.84 -7.22
C ASN A 67 6.73 -8.64 -7.40
N SER A 68 5.44 -8.83 -7.16
CA SER A 68 4.39 -7.83 -7.37
C SER A 68 3.50 -7.67 -6.13
N LEU A 69 3.02 -6.45 -5.91
CA LEU A 69 2.02 -6.12 -4.90
C LEU A 69 0.73 -5.66 -5.57
N PHE A 70 -0.37 -6.33 -5.26
CA PHE A 70 -1.70 -5.99 -5.75
C PHE A 70 -2.48 -5.31 -4.62
N VAL A 71 -2.58 -3.99 -4.68
CA VAL A 71 -3.29 -3.17 -3.69
C VAL A 71 -4.79 -3.28 -3.92
N PHE A 72 -5.49 -3.79 -2.91
CA PHE A 72 -6.95 -4.01 -2.98
C PHE A 72 -7.74 -3.08 -2.05
N GLU A 73 -7.10 -2.50 -1.04
CA GLU A 73 -7.79 -1.67 -0.04
C GLU A 73 -6.89 -0.56 0.52
N ILE A 74 -7.48 0.59 0.84
CA ILE A 74 -6.88 1.64 1.65
C ILE A 74 -7.63 1.74 2.98
N SER A 75 -6.93 1.47 4.07
CA SER A 75 -7.45 1.53 5.43
C SER A 75 -7.08 2.86 6.11
N ASP A 76 -8.07 3.43 6.79
CA ASP A 76 -7.87 4.51 7.74
C ASP A 76 -7.51 3.89 9.10
N HIS A 77 -6.23 3.89 9.46
CA HIS A 77 -5.75 3.21 10.67
C HIS A 77 -5.99 4.04 11.95
N GLN A 78 -6.44 5.29 11.84
CA GLN A 78 -6.59 6.19 13.00
C GLN A 78 -8.05 6.45 13.39
N ASN A 79 -9.01 5.78 12.74
CA ASN A 79 -10.44 5.87 13.01
C ASN A 79 -11.01 4.52 13.42
#